data_AF-A0A933QLH2-F1
#
_entry.id   AF-A0A933QLH2-F1
#
_cell.length_a   1.000
_cell.length_b   1.000
_cell.length_c   1.000
_cell.angle_alpha   90.00
_cell.angle_beta   90.00
_cell.angle_gamma   90.00
#
_symmetry.space_group_name_H-M   'P 1'
#
loop_
_entity.id
_entity.type
_entity.pdbx_description
1 polymer ?
#
loop_
_entity_poly.entity_id
_entity_poly.type
_entity_poly.pdbx_seq_one_letter_code
_entity_poly.pdbx_strand_id
1 'polypeptide(L)'
;MSNLKDWILKAAEGEPVEAIVIGKPTQALVTSHPADATWARQDESKFNRVLTWEEAEPLIDYSFDSSYGMPRCHAVTAWTRTRVIFVSQYNGATSIEYAPRNPTNHMPSMPGGW
;
A
#
# COMPACT_ATOMS: atom_id res chain seq x y z
N MET A 1 6.23 0.54 -14.66
CA MET A 1 5.25 1.22 -13.79
C MET A 1 4.57 0.17 -12.94
N SER A 2 4.34 0.46 -11.67
CA SER A 2 3.68 -0.44 -10.71
C SER A 2 2.30 0.09 -10.34
N ASN A 3 1.41 -0.75 -9.83
CA ASN A 3 0.08 -0.36 -9.36
C ASN A 3 -0.11 -0.88 -7.94
N LEU A 4 -0.61 -0.03 -7.03
CA LEU A 4 -0.68 -0.35 -5.60
C LEU A 4 -1.77 -1.39 -5.30
N LYS A 5 -2.91 -1.34 -6.02
CA LYS A 5 -3.96 -2.36 -5.97
C LYS A 5 -3.40 -3.73 -6.30
N ASP A 6 -2.71 -3.85 -7.44
CA ASP A 6 -2.17 -5.14 -7.91
C ASP A 6 -1.11 -5.70 -6.95
N TRP A 7 -0.32 -4.82 -6.36
CA TRP A 7 0.67 -5.14 -5.34
C TRP A 7 0.03 -5.75 -4.08
N ILE A 8 -1.04 -5.14 -3.57
CA ILE A 8 -1.79 -5.65 -2.42
C ILE A 8 -2.45 -6.99 -2.75
N LEU A 9 -3.13 -7.10 -3.90
CA LEU A 9 -3.81 -8.32 -4.33
C LEU A 9 -2.83 -9.49 -4.52
N LYS A 10 -1.64 -9.21 -5.05
CA LYS A 10 -0.58 -10.21 -5.16
C LYS A 10 -0.10 -10.69 -3.79
N ALA A 11 0.10 -9.77 -2.84
CA ALA A 11 0.53 -10.12 -1.48
C ALA A 11 -0.56 -10.83 -0.66
N ALA A 12 -1.83 -10.64 -1.01
CA ALA A 12 -2.97 -11.32 -0.43
C ALA A 12 -3.09 -12.80 -0.85
N GLU A 13 -2.36 -13.24 -1.89
CA GLU A 13 -2.35 -14.63 -2.38
C GLU A 13 -3.75 -15.23 -2.61
N GLY A 14 -4.66 -14.41 -3.14
CA GLY A 14 -6.04 -14.80 -3.44
C GLY A 14 -7.00 -14.76 -2.24
N GLU A 15 -6.52 -14.39 -1.04
CA GLU A 15 -7.43 -14.07 0.06
C GLU A 15 -8.13 -12.72 -0.18
N PRO A 16 -9.44 -12.61 0.13
CA PRO A 16 -10.11 -11.33 0.13
C PRO A 16 -9.46 -10.35 1.11
N VAL A 17 -9.33 -9.09 0.70
CA VAL A 17 -8.95 -7.99 1.59
C VAL A 17 -10.20 -7.55 2.34
N GLU A 18 -10.18 -7.72 3.66
CA GLU A 18 -11.33 -7.45 4.53
C GLU A 18 -11.37 -5.99 4.99
N ALA A 19 -10.20 -5.37 5.12
CA ALA A 19 -10.06 -4.00 5.57
C ALA A 19 -8.75 -3.39 5.07
N ILE A 20 -8.73 -2.08 4.91
CA ILE A 20 -7.52 -1.34 4.54
C ILE A 20 -7.53 0.07 5.14
N VAL A 21 -6.36 0.53 5.56
CA VAL A 21 -6.08 1.90 5.95
C VAL A 21 -5.12 2.48 4.93
N ILE A 22 -5.48 3.63 4.36
CA ILE A 22 -4.68 4.36 3.40
C ILE A 22 -4.16 5.63 4.08
N GLY A 23 -2.84 5.80 4.15
CA GLY A 23 -2.20 7.00 4.67
C GLY A 23 -2.37 8.19 3.73
N LYS A 24 -2.20 9.42 4.23
CA LYS A 24 -2.26 10.62 3.38
C LYS A 24 -1.19 10.59 2.27
N PRO A 25 -1.45 11.21 1.11
CA PRO A 25 -0.47 11.30 0.03
C PRO A 25 0.80 12.02 0.49
N THR A 26 1.96 11.49 0.10
CA THR A 26 3.25 12.13 0.36
C THR A 26 3.49 13.28 -0.63
N GLN A 27 4.37 14.22 -0.28
CA GLN A 27 4.77 15.27 -1.22
C GLN A 27 5.35 14.68 -2.52
N ALA A 28 6.17 13.63 -2.41
CA ALA A 28 6.78 12.96 -3.54
C ALA A 28 5.74 12.38 -4.50
N LEU A 29 4.68 11.79 -3.96
CA LEU A 29 3.57 11.29 -4.76
C LEU A 29 2.86 12.42 -5.50
N VAL A 30 2.50 13.49 -4.80
CA VAL A 30 1.81 14.65 -5.39
C VAL A 30 2.65 15.31 -6.49
N THR A 31 3.97 15.44 -6.30
CA THR A 31 4.87 16.06 -7.27
C THR A 31 5.17 15.18 -8.47
N SER A 32 5.03 13.87 -8.34
CA SER A 32 5.31 12.93 -9.45
C SER A 32 4.15 12.86 -10.44
N HIS A 33 2.94 13.21 -10.01
CA HIS A 33 1.72 13.15 -10.82
C HIS A 33 0.93 14.47 -10.78
N PRO A 34 1.55 15.62 -11.12
CA PRO A 34 0.96 16.94 -10.86
C PRO A 34 -0.29 17.24 -11.71
N ALA A 35 -0.42 16.62 -12.88
CA ALA A 35 -1.58 16.78 -13.76
C ALA A 35 -2.86 16.10 -13.21
N ASP A 36 -2.68 15.05 -12.39
CA ASP A 36 -3.76 14.16 -11.96
C ASP A 36 -3.84 13.98 -10.43
N ALA A 37 -3.02 14.68 -9.63
CA ALA A 37 -2.94 14.52 -8.17
C ALA A 37 -4.26 14.74 -7.41
N THR A 38 -5.34 15.13 -8.10
CA THR A 38 -6.71 15.06 -7.61
C THR A 38 -7.10 13.64 -7.19
N TRP A 39 -6.66 12.58 -7.87
CA TRP A 39 -6.88 11.18 -7.43
C TRP A 39 -6.20 10.90 -6.09
N ALA A 40 -5.01 11.45 -5.87
CA ALA A 40 -4.26 11.29 -4.61
C ALA A 40 -4.88 12.07 -3.44
N ARG A 41 -5.84 12.95 -3.71
CA ARG A 41 -6.60 13.73 -2.72
C ARG A 41 -8.10 13.45 -2.77
N GLN A 42 -8.51 12.35 -3.42
CA GLN A 42 -9.92 11.98 -3.48
C GLN A 42 -10.44 11.72 -2.07
N ASP A 43 -11.29 12.64 -1.62
CA ASP A 43 -11.94 12.62 -0.31
C ASP A 43 -10.97 12.43 0.86
N GLU A 44 -10.35 13.53 1.30
CA GLU A 44 -9.43 13.52 2.44
C GLU A 44 -10.03 12.92 3.72
N SER A 45 -11.35 12.83 3.83
CA SER A 45 -12.03 12.22 4.98
C SER A 45 -11.86 10.71 5.07
N LYS A 46 -11.42 10.04 3.99
CA LYS A 46 -11.19 8.59 3.94
C LYS A 46 -9.79 8.18 4.38
N PHE A 47 -8.81 9.08 4.33
CA PHE A 47 -7.44 8.75 4.75
C PHE A 47 -7.34 8.53 6.26
N ASN A 48 -6.46 7.62 6.66
CA ASN A 48 -6.21 7.21 8.05
C ASN A 48 -7.46 6.62 8.75
N ARG A 49 -8.38 6.06 7.99
CA ARG A 49 -9.56 5.34 8.50
C ARG A 49 -9.56 3.91 7.99
N VAL A 50 -10.25 3.04 8.71
CA VAL A 50 -10.51 1.68 8.25
C VAL A 50 -11.60 1.76 7.18
N LEU A 51 -11.28 1.29 5.98
CA LEU A 51 -12.17 1.23 4.82
C LEU A 51 -12.43 -0.22 4.45
N THR A 52 -13.59 -0.49 3.85
CA THR A 52 -13.79 -1.75 3.12
C THR A 52 -12.97 -1.76 1.83
N TRP A 53 -12.81 -2.93 1.21
CA TRP A 53 -12.11 -3.03 -0.07
C TRP A 53 -12.78 -2.16 -1.15
N GLU A 54 -14.11 -2.18 -1.24
CA GLU A 54 -14.88 -1.44 -2.23
C GLU A 54 -14.72 0.08 -2.06
N GLU A 55 -14.60 0.56 -0.82
CA GLU A 55 -14.37 1.98 -0.52
C GLU A 55 -12.96 2.44 -0.89
N ALA A 56 -11.99 1.53 -0.80
CA ALA A 56 -10.56 1.80 -0.92
C ALA A 56 -9.99 1.52 -2.31
N GLU A 57 -10.51 0.53 -3.03
CA GLU A 57 -10.02 0.12 -4.35
C GLU A 57 -9.87 1.30 -5.31
N PRO A 58 -10.85 2.22 -5.45
CA PRO A 58 -10.71 3.36 -6.35
C PRO A 58 -9.59 4.34 -5.94
N LEU A 59 -9.23 4.39 -4.66
CA LEU A 59 -8.21 5.29 -4.12
C LEU A 59 -6.79 4.77 -4.32
N ILE A 60 -6.63 3.46 -4.58
CA ILE A 60 -5.34 2.79 -4.73
C ILE A 60 -5.11 2.21 -6.13
N ASP A 61 -6.11 2.28 -7.00
CA ASP A 61 -6.01 1.86 -8.39
C ASP A 61 -5.38 2.95 -9.28
N TYR A 62 -4.09 3.17 -9.06
CA TYR A 62 -3.29 4.09 -9.86
C TYR A 62 -1.90 3.53 -10.11
N SER A 63 -1.29 3.98 -11.19
CA SER A 63 0.08 3.62 -11.52
C SER A 63 1.08 4.59 -10.88
N PHE A 64 2.19 4.06 -10.39
CA PHE A 64 3.30 4.84 -9.86
C PHE A 64 4.65 4.27 -10.28
N ASP A 65 5.68 5.09 -10.11
CA ASP A 65 7.06 4.67 -10.29
C ASP A 65 7.62 4.10 -8.98
N SER A 66 7.91 2.80 -8.99
CA SER A 66 8.50 2.04 -7.89
C SER A 66 10.03 1.95 -7.98
N SER A 67 10.64 2.70 -8.90
CA SER A 67 12.09 2.80 -9.00
C SER A 67 12.72 3.41 -7.75
N TYR A 68 14.05 3.35 -7.69
CA TYR A 68 14.82 3.81 -6.55
C TYR A 68 14.65 5.32 -6.32
N GLY A 69 14.34 5.71 -5.08
CA GLY A 69 14.17 7.10 -4.68
C GLY A 69 13.08 7.30 -3.63
N MET A 70 12.24 8.31 -3.84
CA MET A 70 11.17 8.66 -2.89
C MET A 70 9.94 7.76 -3.09
N PRO A 71 9.16 7.49 -2.03
CA PRO A 71 7.89 6.76 -2.13
C PRO A 71 6.89 7.55 -2.97
N ARG A 72 6.57 7.05 -4.16
CA ARG A 72 5.56 7.63 -5.07
C ARG A 72 4.23 6.87 -5.00
N CYS A 73 3.90 6.31 -3.85
CA CYS A 73 2.60 5.69 -3.58
C CYS A 73 2.14 6.03 -2.15
N HIS A 74 0.91 5.66 -1.84
CA HIS A 74 0.36 5.78 -0.49
C HIS A 74 0.96 4.71 0.42
N ALA A 75 1.24 5.08 1.67
CA ALA A 75 1.41 4.08 2.72
C ALA A 75 0.06 3.38 2.94
N VAL A 76 0.08 2.06 3.08
CA VAL A 76 -1.13 1.28 3.34
C VAL A 76 -0.87 0.24 4.41
N THR A 77 -1.94 -0.13 5.11
CA THR A 77 -2.02 -1.37 5.88
C THR A 77 -3.32 -2.05 5.48
N ALA A 78 -3.25 -3.26 4.96
CA ALA A 78 -4.40 -4.04 4.52
C ALA A 78 -4.45 -5.36 5.29
N TRP A 79 -5.66 -5.82 5.58
CA TRP A 79 -5.90 -7.06 6.31
C TRP A 79 -6.62 -8.05 5.42
N THR A 80 -6.09 -9.27 5.35
CA THR A 80 -6.83 -10.45 4.90
C THR A 80 -7.20 -11.28 6.12
N ARG A 81 -7.77 -12.46 5.89
CA ARG A 81 -8.02 -13.44 6.96
C ARG A 81 -6.73 -13.85 7.67
N THR A 82 -5.61 -14.01 6.95
CA THR A 82 -4.36 -14.52 7.53
C THR A 82 -3.20 -13.51 7.58
N ARG A 83 -3.28 -12.37 6.87
CA ARG A 83 -2.15 -11.44 6.71
C ARG A 83 -2.50 -10.00 7.08
N VAL A 84 -1.48 -9.29 7.57
CA VAL A 84 -1.39 -7.83 7.52
C VAL A 84 -0.37 -7.48 6.46
N ILE A 85 -0.80 -6.80 5.41
CA ILE A 85 0.01 -6.38 4.26
C ILE A 85 0.29 -4.89 4.39
N PHE A 86 1.51 -4.46 4.14
CA PHE A 86 1.88 -3.05 4.24
C PHE A 86 2.94 -2.64 3.22
N VAL A 87 2.92 -1.36 2.85
CA VAL A 87 4.00 -0.78 2.05
C VAL A 87 5.21 -0.54 2.94
N SER A 88 6.37 -0.94 2.44
CA SER A 88 7.67 -0.63 3.03
C SER A 88 8.47 0.26 2.07
N GLN A 89 9.22 1.20 2.63
CA GLN A 89 10.23 1.97 1.91
C GLN A 89 11.55 1.74 2.64
N TYR A 90 12.50 1.07 1.99
CA TYR A 90 13.81 0.83 2.57
C TYR A 90 14.91 1.23 1.59
N ASN A 91 15.81 2.09 2.04
CA ASN A 91 16.93 2.62 1.25
C ASN A 91 16.47 3.07 -0.15
N GLY A 92 15.37 3.83 -0.25
CA GLY A 92 14.84 4.31 -1.52
C GLY A 92 14.10 3.27 -2.40
N ALA A 93 14.07 2.00 -2.03
CA ALA A 93 13.25 1.00 -2.71
C ALA A 93 11.88 0.87 -2.05
N THR A 94 10.81 0.95 -2.85
CA THR A 94 9.44 0.70 -2.41
C THR A 94 9.10 -0.78 -2.60
N SER A 95 8.62 -1.45 -1.55
CA SER A 95 8.15 -2.84 -1.61
C SER A 95 6.81 -3.03 -0.90
N ILE A 96 6.21 -4.21 -1.09
CA ILE A 96 5.15 -4.73 -0.22
C ILE A 96 5.76 -5.78 0.70
N GLU A 97 5.45 -5.65 1.98
CA GLU A 97 5.75 -6.64 3.00
C GLU A 97 4.45 -7.13 3.62
N TYR A 98 4.52 -8.26 4.32
CA TYR A 98 3.41 -8.74 5.11
C TYR A 98 3.88 -9.46 6.37
N ALA A 99 2.98 -9.54 7.34
CA ALA A 99 3.13 -10.34 8.55
C ALA A 99 1.84 -11.15 8.78
N PRO A 100 1.89 -12.25 9.56
CA PRO A 100 0.67 -12.92 9.98
C PRO A 100 -0.26 -11.97 10.76
N ARG A 101 -1.57 -12.07 10.53
CA ARG A 101 -2.58 -11.30 11.26
C ARG A 101 -2.65 -11.67 12.74
N ASN A 102 -2.46 -12.95 13.03
CA ASN A 102 -2.48 -13.51 14.38
C ASN A 102 -1.22 -14.35 14.61
N PRO A 103 -0.82 -14.60 15.87
CA PRO A 103 0.29 -15.49 16.17
C PRO A 103 0.14 -16.85 15.48
N THR A 104 1.13 -17.20 14.68
CA THR A 104 1.20 -18.48 13.98
C THR A 104 2.66 -18.86 13.76
N ASN A 105 2.92 -20.15 13.60
CA ASN A 105 4.22 -20.63 13.20
C ASN A 105 4.51 -20.13 11.79
N HIS A 106 5.53 -19.29 11.64
CA HIS A 106 5.97 -18.76 10.35
C HIS A 106 7.48 -18.49 10.41
N MET A 107 8.09 -18.36 9.24
CA MET A 107 9.43 -17.82 9.11
C MET A 107 9.32 -16.29 9.02
N PRO A 108 9.88 -15.51 9.97
CA PRO A 108 9.82 -14.07 9.91
C PRO A 108 10.65 -13.53 8.73
N SER A 109 10.13 -12.50 8.06
CA SER A 109 10.89 -11.72 7.07
C SER A 109 11.68 -10.62 7.80
N MET A 110 12.89 -10.33 7.32
CA MET A 110 13.71 -9.21 7.79
C MET A 110 14.05 -8.32 6.58
N PRO A 111 13.22 -7.31 6.28
CA PRO A 111 13.50 -6.36 5.20
C PRO A 111 14.78 -5.58 5.47
N GLY A 112 15.66 -5.48 4.46
CA GLY A 112 16.97 -4.84 4.55
C GLY A 112 18.12 -5.82 4.84
N GLY A 113 19.33 -5.30 5.06
CA GLY A 113 20.51 -6.11 5.39
C GLY A 113 21.24 -6.74 4.20
N TRP A 114 21.14 -6.11 3.02
CA TRP A 114 22.03 -6.39 1.88
C TRP A 114 23.46 -5.92 2.13
#